data_AF-A0A383C0Q0-F1
#
_entry.id   AF-A0A383C0Q0-F1
#
_cell.length_a   1.000
_cell.length_b   1.000
_cell.length_c   1.000
_cell.angle_alpha   90.00
_cell.angle_beta   90.00
_cell.angle_gamma   90.00
#
_symmetry.space_group_name_H-M   'P 1'
#
loop_
_entity.id
_entity.type
_entity.pdbx_description
1 polymer ?
#
loop_
_entity_poly.entity_id
_entity_poly.type
_entity_poly.pdbx_seq_one_letter_code
_entity_poly.pdbx_strand_id
1 'polypeptide(L)'
;MKGFLPIINPIRDYSVTSLALERLNETARNLPKLLLTNRITRTIDSLKRKDFSVDKLIIKKEDKDLRLAMVQLSFIAHAYIWGGNKPREKVPEVIAKPWVQIAELLGRPPIMSYASYCLDNWFLIDKKEPISLENVGLIT
;
A
#
# COMPACT_ATOMS: atom_id res chain seq x y z
N MET A 1 11.64 -3.89 -24.21
CA MET A 1 11.55 -2.58 -23.52
C MET A 1 10.34 -2.63 -22.59
N LYS A 2 10.49 -2.39 -21.29
CA LYS A 2 9.39 -2.51 -20.28
C LYS A 2 8.56 -1.22 -20.10
N GLY A 3 8.69 -0.25 -21.02
CA GLY A 3 8.01 1.05 -20.92
C GLY A 3 8.33 1.76 -19.60
N PHE A 4 7.28 2.23 -18.91
CA PHE A 4 7.39 2.90 -17.60
C PHE A 4 7.31 1.96 -16.40
N LEU A 5 7.32 0.64 -16.60
CA LEU A 5 7.40 -0.29 -15.47
C LEU A 5 8.70 -0.07 -14.68
N PRO A 6 8.67 -0.28 -13.36
CA PRO A 6 9.86 -0.11 -12.53
C PRO A 6 10.96 -1.08 -12.98
N ILE A 7 12.21 -0.61 -12.88
CA ILE A 7 13.40 -1.39 -13.25
C ILE A 7 13.49 -2.65 -12.37
N ILE A 8 13.22 -2.47 -11.08
CA ILE A 8 13.13 -3.55 -10.10
C ILE A 8 11.67 -3.96 -10.00
N ASN A 9 11.39 -5.26 -10.16
CA ASN A 9 10.03 -5.77 -10.02
C ASN A 9 9.49 -5.45 -8.61
N PRO A 10 8.22 -5.04 -8.47
CA PRO A 10 7.66 -4.75 -7.17
C PRO A 10 7.62 -6.00 -6.27
N ILE A 11 7.54 -5.74 -4.97
CA ILE A 11 7.56 -6.77 -3.92
C ILE A 11 6.21 -6.85 -3.24
N ARG A 12 5.85 -8.04 -2.73
CA ARG A 12 4.59 -8.26 -1.99
C ARG A 12 4.76 -8.17 -0.48
N ASP A 13 5.99 -8.31 -0.01
CA ASP A 13 6.34 -8.42 1.40
C ASP A 13 7.55 -7.53 1.66
N TYR A 14 7.52 -6.80 2.78
CA TYR A 14 8.61 -5.93 3.19
C TYR A 14 9.88 -6.73 3.45
N SER A 15 11.03 -6.14 3.11
CA SER A 15 12.34 -6.72 3.43
C SER A 15 12.69 -6.66 4.92
N VAL A 16 11.93 -5.89 5.70
CA VAL A 16 12.12 -5.68 7.14
C VAL A 16 10.86 -6.03 7.93
N THR A 17 11.07 -6.63 9.10
CA THR A 17 9.99 -7.09 9.97
C THR A 17 9.63 -6.04 11.01
N SER A 18 8.34 -5.77 11.16
CA SER A 18 7.77 -4.87 12.16
C SER A 18 6.28 -5.18 12.29
N LEU A 19 5.78 -5.18 13.53
CA LEU A 19 4.34 -5.41 13.78
C LEU A 19 3.45 -4.41 13.03
N ALA A 20 3.90 -3.16 12.90
CA ALA A 20 3.15 -2.13 12.17
C ALA A 20 3.13 -2.39 10.65
N LEU A 21 4.25 -2.87 10.09
CA LEU A 21 4.35 -3.22 8.67
C LEU A 21 3.57 -4.49 8.34
N GLU A 22 3.59 -5.47 9.22
CA GLU A 22 2.76 -6.67 9.12
C GLU A 22 1.28 -6.30 9.12
N ARG A 23 0.86 -5.43 10.05
CA ARG A 23 -0.53 -4.96 10.11
C ARG A 23 -0.93 -4.14 8.89
N LEU A 24 -0.05 -3.28 8.38
CA LEU A 24 -0.28 -2.52 7.15
C LEU A 24 -0.47 -3.47 5.96
N ASN A 25 0.42 -4.45 5.81
CA ASN A 25 0.37 -5.46 4.74
C ASN A 25 -0.91 -6.32 4.84
N GLU A 26 -1.25 -6.78 6.04
CA GLU A 26 -2.46 -7.56 6.29
C GLU A 26 -3.74 -6.77 6.01
N THR A 27 -3.78 -5.50 6.43
CA THR A 27 -4.94 -4.63 6.17
C THR A 27 -5.12 -4.43 4.67
N ALA A 28 -4.04 -4.14 3.94
CA ALA A 28 -4.07 -3.95 2.50
C ALA A 28 -4.57 -5.21 1.77
N ARG A 29 -4.03 -6.39 2.11
CA ARG A 29 -4.43 -7.68 1.51
C ARG A 29 -5.88 -8.08 1.79
N ASN A 30 -6.45 -7.61 2.90
CA ASN A 30 -7.83 -7.90 3.26
C ASN A 30 -8.82 -6.80 2.86
N LEU A 31 -8.40 -5.76 2.14
CA LEU A 31 -9.28 -4.68 1.69
C LEU A 31 -10.56 -5.19 0.99
N PRO A 32 -10.51 -6.14 0.04
CA PRO A 32 -11.73 -6.63 -0.60
C PRO A 32 -12.74 -7.20 0.40
N LYS A 33 -12.26 -7.95 1.42
CA LYS A 33 -13.12 -8.52 2.47
C LYS A 33 -13.66 -7.43 3.41
N LEU A 34 -12.84 -6.45 3.76
CA LEU A 34 -13.25 -5.32 4.62
C LEU A 34 -14.29 -4.44 3.93
N LEU A 35 -14.16 -4.23 2.63
CA LEU A 35 -15.14 -3.51 1.80
C LEU A 35 -16.44 -4.30 1.67
N LEU A 36 -16.36 -5.58 1.28
CA LEU A 36 -17.52 -6.45 1.12
C LEU A 36 -18.36 -6.57 2.40
N THR A 37 -17.70 -6.56 3.56
CA THR A 37 -18.35 -6.67 4.88
C THR A 37 -18.65 -5.32 5.52
N ASN A 38 -18.37 -4.20 4.85
CA ASN A 38 -18.54 -2.84 5.36
C ASN A 38 -17.83 -2.61 6.70
N ARG A 39 -16.66 -3.23 6.88
CA ARG A 39 -15.85 -3.16 8.11
C ARG A 39 -14.66 -2.21 7.99
N ILE A 40 -14.35 -1.69 6.80
CA ILE A 40 -13.15 -0.86 6.58
C ILE A 40 -13.08 0.34 7.54
N THR A 41 -14.16 1.11 7.70
CA THR A 41 -14.19 2.28 8.58
C THR A 41 -13.98 1.89 10.03
N ARG A 42 -14.75 0.92 10.54
CA ARG A 42 -14.61 0.39 11.91
C ARG A 42 -13.22 -0.15 12.19
N THR A 43 -12.64 -0.89 11.24
CA THR A 43 -11.30 -1.46 11.39
C THR A 43 -10.27 -0.35 11.52
N ILE A 44 -10.25 0.62 10.61
CA ILE A 44 -9.29 1.74 10.66
C ILE A 44 -9.51 2.63 11.88
N ASP A 45 -10.77 2.94 12.23
CA ASP A 45 -11.11 3.79 13.38
C ASP A 45 -10.69 3.15 14.72
N SER A 46 -10.51 1.83 14.76
CA SER A 46 -10.02 1.10 15.94
C SER A 46 -8.49 1.09 16.09
N LEU A 47 -7.75 1.53 15.08
CA LEU A 47 -6.29 1.52 15.08
C LEU A 47 -5.70 2.66 15.91
N LYS A 48 -4.59 2.38 16.57
CA LYS A 48 -3.77 3.38 17.26
C LYS A 48 -2.87 4.09 16.27
N ARG A 49 -2.46 5.33 16.59
CA ARG A 49 -1.64 6.20 15.72
C ARG A 49 -0.38 5.54 15.14
N LYS A 50 0.22 4.57 15.84
CA LYS A 50 1.47 3.89 15.42
C LYS A 50 1.26 2.54 14.73
N ASP A 51 0.01 2.12 14.55
CA ASP A 51 -0.31 0.78 14.02
C ASP A 51 0.09 0.59 12.55
N PHE A 52 0.28 1.69 11.79
CA PHE A 52 0.89 1.70 10.46
C PHE A 52 2.19 2.53 10.42
N SER A 53 2.95 2.59 11.52
CA SER A 53 4.26 3.26 11.51
C SER A 53 5.18 2.68 10.43
N VAL A 54 5.81 3.58 9.67
CA VAL A 54 6.79 3.30 8.62
C VAL A 54 8.22 3.69 9.04
N ASP A 55 8.46 3.97 10.33
CA ASP A 55 9.75 4.49 10.82
C ASP A 55 10.93 3.59 10.42
N LYS A 56 10.74 2.26 10.46
CA LYS A 56 11.76 1.30 10.01
C LYS A 56 12.08 1.43 8.51
N LEU A 57 11.10 1.75 7.68
CA LEU A 57 11.30 1.97 6.24
C LEU A 57 12.04 3.27 6.00
N ILE A 58 11.74 4.34 6.76
CA ILE A 58 12.42 5.64 6.68
C ILE A 58 13.90 5.51 7.07
N ILE A 59 14.22 4.64 8.04
CA ILE A 59 15.61 4.39 8.46
C ILE A 59 16.36 3.60 7.39
N LYS A 60 15.76 2.52 6.85
CA LYS A 60 16.39 1.65 5.87
C LYS A 60 16.49 2.26 4.47
N LYS A 61 15.48 3.04 4.07
CA LYS A 61 15.34 3.71 2.77
C LYS A 61 15.47 2.78 1.56
N GLU A 62 14.98 1.56 1.67
CA GLU A 62 14.90 0.62 0.56
C GLU A 62 13.76 1.03 -0.38
N ASP A 63 14.10 1.45 -1.61
CA ASP A 63 13.14 2.01 -2.59
C ASP A 63 11.93 1.08 -2.83
N LYS A 64 12.17 -0.23 -2.96
CA LYS A 64 11.11 -1.25 -3.12
C LYS A 64 10.13 -1.30 -1.94
N ASP A 65 10.62 -1.15 -0.71
CA ASP A 65 9.76 -1.18 0.49
C ASP A 65 8.96 0.12 0.61
N LEU A 66 9.57 1.27 0.29
CA LEU A 66 8.88 2.55 0.24
C LEU A 66 7.75 2.54 -0.81
N ARG A 67 8.00 1.98 -2.00
CA ARG A 67 6.99 1.82 -3.04
C ARG A 67 5.84 0.93 -2.60
N LEU A 68 6.13 -0.23 -2.01
CA LEU A 68 5.09 -1.12 -1.46
C LEU A 68 4.22 -0.39 -0.42
N ALA A 69 4.85 0.31 0.53
CA ALA A 69 4.11 1.09 1.52
C ALA A 69 3.23 2.16 0.87
N MET A 70 3.73 2.82 -0.17
CA MET A 70 2.97 3.82 -0.90
C MET A 70 1.77 3.23 -1.64
N VAL A 71 1.90 2.04 -2.25
CA VAL A 71 0.77 1.30 -2.84
C VAL A 71 -0.28 1.02 -1.76
N GLN A 72 0.13 0.37 -0.67
CA GLN A 72 -0.77 -0.06 0.39
C GLN A 72 -1.50 1.11 1.06
N LEU A 73 -0.78 2.17 1.42
CA LEU A 73 -1.37 3.36 2.04
C LEU A 73 -2.33 4.09 1.07
N SER A 74 -2.02 4.11 -0.23
CA SER A 74 -2.90 4.71 -1.24
C SER A 74 -4.24 3.98 -1.33
N PHE A 75 -4.21 2.65 -1.41
CA PHE A 75 -5.42 1.82 -1.46
C PHE A 75 -6.21 1.87 -0.15
N ILE A 76 -5.54 1.78 1.00
CA ILE A 76 -6.19 1.85 2.32
C ILE A 76 -6.86 3.22 2.52
N ALA A 77 -6.21 4.32 2.16
CA ALA A 77 -6.79 5.66 2.26
C ALA A 77 -8.06 5.79 1.40
N HIS A 78 -8.02 5.31 0.15
CA HIS A 78 -9.18 5.35 -0.74
C HIS A 78 -10.31 4.44 -0.25
N ALA A 79 -9.99 3.23 0.22
CA ALA A 79 -10.96 2.33 0.80
C ALA A 79 -11.59 2.92 2.07
N TYR A 80 -10.84 3.64 2.90
CA TYR A 80 -11.39 4.31 4.08
C TYR A 80 -12.32 5.48 3.71
N ILE A 81 -11.92 6.30 2.73
CA ILE A 81 -12.72 7.44 2.29
C ILE A 81 -14.03 6.96 1.66
N TRP A 82 -13.99 5.99 0.74
CA TRP A 82 -15.11 5.65 -0.13
C TRP A 82 -15.84 4.36 0.24
N GLY A 83 -15.21 3.48 1.01
CA GLY A 83 -15.67 2.11 1.22
C GLY A 83 -16.65 1.90 2.35
N GLY A 84 -17.04 2.96 3.08
CA GLY A 84 -18.09 2.90 4.09
C GLY A 84 -19.47 3.29 3.54
N ASN A 85 -20.49 3.23 4.38
CA ASN A 85 -21.86 3.67 4.03
C ASN A 85 -21.95 5.11 3.49
N LYS A 86 -21.04 5.98 3.92
CA LYS A 86 -20.95 7.36 3.49
C LYS A 86 -19.46 7.73 3.32
N PRO A 87 -19.14 8.59 2.36
CA PRO A 87 -17.78 9.08 2.20
C PRO A 87 -17.26 9.76 3.48
N ARG A 88 -15.98 9.57 3.81
CA ARG A 88 -15.29 10.28 4.89
C ARG A 88 -14.52 11.47 4.33
N GLU A 89 -14.61 12.62 4.99
CA GLU A 89 -13.93 13.85 4.54
C GLU A 89 -12.46 13.96 5.01
N LYS A 90 -12.09 13.17 6.03
CA LYS A 90 -10.76 13.24 6.66
C LYS A 90 -10.14 11.86 6.75
N VAL A 91 -8.88 11.77 6.39
CA VAL A 91 -8.06 10.56 6.58
C VAL A 91 -7.48 10.60 8.00
N PRO A 92 -7.62 9.52 8.81
CA PRO A 92 -7.11 9.50 10.18
C PRO A 92 -5.57 9.49 10.19
N GLU A 93 -4.99 10.00 11.28
CA GLU A 93 -3.53 10.16 11.44
C GLU A 93 -2.76 8.86 11.19
N VAL A 94 -3.31 7.71 11.59
CA VAL A 94 -2.70 6.39 11.40
C VAL A 94 -2.43 6.07 9.92
N ILE A 95 -3.18 6.65 8.99
CA ILE A 95 -2.93 6.53 7.54
C ILE A 95 -2.22 7.79 7.03
N ALA A 96 -2.73 8.98 7.35
CA ALA A 96 -2.28 10.23 6.76
C ALA A 96 -0.79 10.51 7.04
N LYS A 97 -0.34 10.28 8.27
CA LYS A 97 1.06 10.55 8.67
C LYS A 97 2.06 9.65 7.93
N PRO A 98 1.97 8.31 7.97
CA PRO A 98 2.91 7.47 7.22
C PRO A 98 2.77 7.69 5.70
N TRP A 99 1.58 8.01 5.19
CA TRP A 99 1.39 8.25 3.77
C TRP A 99 2.14 9.50 3.29
N VAL A 100 2.04 10.62 4.03
CA VAL A 100 2.81 11.84 3.75
C VAL A 100 4.31 11.56 3.82
N GLN A 101 4.79 10.89 4.88
CA GLN A 101 6.22 10.58 5.04
C GLN A 101 6.79 9.78 3.86
N ILE A 102 6.07 8.73 3.43
CA ILE A 102 6.49 7.90 2.29
C ILE A 102 6.42 8.70 0.98
N ALA A 103 5.35 9.47 0.80
CA ALA A 103 5.13 10.25 -0.42
C ALA A 103 6.24 11.32 -0.60
N GLU A 104 6.63 12.01 0.47
CA GLU A 104 7.76 12.95 0.49
C GLU A 104 9.07 12.28 0.10
N LEU A 105 9.38 11.09 0.66
CA LEU A 105 10.58 10.34 0.31
C LEU A 105 10.61 9.88 -1.15
N LEU A 106 9.44 9.59 -1.73
CA LEU A 106 9.30 9.21 -3.13
C LEU A 106 9.13 10.40 -4.07
N GLY A 107 9.15 11.64 -3.55
CA GLY A 107 8.99 12.86 -4.34
C GLY A 107 7.63 12.98 -5.03
N ARG A 108 6.56 12.43 -4.45
CA ARG A 108 5.20 12.46 -5.00
C ARG A 108 4.17 12.88 -3.96
N PRO A 109 3.00 13.43 -4.35
CA PRO A 109 1.95 13.74 -3.39
C PRO A 109 1.31 12.45 -2.79
N PRO A 110 0.76 12.51 -1.57
CA PRO A 110 0.03 11.41 -0.93
C PRO A 110 -1.36 11.25 -1.58
N ILE A 111 -1.37 10.75 -2.82
CA ILE A 111 -2.55 10.45 -3.61
C ILE A 111 -2.36 9.14 -4.38
N MET A 112 -3.45 8.42 -4.63
CA MET A 112 -3.42 7.24 -5.49
C MET A 112 -3.26 7.68 -6.93
N SER A 113 -2.03 7.55 -7.44
CA SER A 113 -1.68 7.86 -8.83
C SER A 113 -1.51 6.58 -9.65
N TYR A 114 -1.34 6.72 -10.97
CA TYR A 114 -1.04 5.60 -11.86
C TYR A 114 0.19 4.79 -11.41
N ALA A 115 1.19 5.45 -10.81
CA ALA A 115 2.32 4.77 -10.22
C ALA A 115 1.90 3.84 -9.07
N SER A 116 1.04 4.32 -8.17
CA SER A 116 0.53 3.52 -7.04
C SER A 116 -0.36 2.36 -7.48
N TYR A 117 -1.37 2.58 -8.33
CA TYR A 117 -2.38 1.54 -8.58
C TYR A 117 -2.03 0.58 -9.72
N CYS A 118 -1.06 0.93 -10.57
CA CYS A 118 -0.66 0.13 -11.73
C CYS A 118 0.84 -0.22 -11.74
N LEU A 119 1.73 0.77 -11.90
CA LEU A 119 3.15 0.50 -12.16
C LEU A 119 3.87 -0.23 -11.02
N ASP A 120 3.56 0.15 -9.77
CA ASP A 120 4.13 -0.45 -8.57
C ASP A 120 3.23 -1.59 -8.00
N ASN A 121 2.00 -1.80 -8.51
CA ASN A 121 0.99 -2.72 -7.95
C ASN A 121 0.90 -4.05 -8.70
N TRP A 122 2.01 -4.77 -8.83
CA TRP A 122 2.00 -6.07 -9.46
C TRP A 122 3.15 -6.96 -8.96
N PHE A 123 3.02 -8.26 -9.16
CA PHE A 123 4.10 -9.21 -8.89
C PHE A 123 4.06 -10.37 -9.89
N LEU A 124 5.20 -11.04 -10.08
CA LEU A 124 5.28 -12.29 -10.85
C LEU A 124 4.81 -13.47 -10.01
N ILE A 125 3.90 -14.28 -10.57
CA ILE A 125 3.42 -15.51 -9.92
C ILE A 125 4.57 -16.53 -9.88
N ASP A 126 5.19 -16.80 -11.03
CA ASP A 126 6.48 -17.47 -11.15
C ASP A 126 7.57 -16.47 -11.58
N LYS A 127 8.59 -16.32 -10.72
CA LYS A 127 9.73 -15.42 -10.95
C LYS A 127 10.64 -15.87 -12.10
N LYS A 128 10.52 -17.12 -12.56
CA LYS A 128 11.29 -17.69 -13.68
C LYS A 128 10.64 -17.42 -15.03
N GLU A 129 9.35 -17.10 -15.06
CA GLU A 129 8.59 -16.82 -16.26
C GLU A 129 8.60 -15.32 -16.61
N PRO A 130 8.43 -14.94 -17.89
CA PRO A 130 8.38 -13.54 -18.30
C PRO A 130 7.14 -12.83 -17.75
N ILE A 131 7.12 -11.49 -17.87
CA ILE A 131 5.92 -10.69 -17.60
C ILE A 131 4.90 -11.00 -18.70
N SER A 132 3.76 -11.58 -18.31
CA SER A 132 2.60 -11.81 -19.18
C SER A 132 1.30 -11.69 -18.38
N LEU A 133 0.15 -11.69 -19.05
CA LEU A 133 -1.15 -11.61 -18.37
C LEU A 133 -1.42 -12.87 -17.52
N GLU A 134 -0.85 -14.00 -17.91
CA GLU A 134 -0.97 -15.29 -17.23
C GLU A 134 -0.05 -15.39 -16.01
N ASN A 135 1.01 -14.58 -15.94
CA ASN A 135 2.05 -14.66 -14.90
C ASN A 135 2.12 -13.41 -13.99
N VAL A 136 1.08 -12.57 -13.97
CA VAL A 136 1.03 -11.37 -13.12
C VAL A 136 -0.17 -11.41 -12.18
N GLY A 137 0.08 -11.06 -10.91
CA GLY A 137 -0.96 -10.78 -9.92
C GLY A 137 -0.85 -9.36 -9.35
N LEU A 138 -1.93 -8.85 -8.77
CA LEU A 138 -1.98 -7.55 -8.09
C LEU A 138 -1.65 -7.70 -6.59
N ILE A 139 -0.95 -6.73 -6.02
CA ILE A 139 -0.48 -6.80 -4.63
C ILE A 139 -1.62 -6.59 -3.63
N THR A 140 -2.50 -5.63 -3.93
CA THR A 140 -3.62 -5.18 -3.08
C THR A 140 -4.97 -5.42 -3.72
#